data_AF-A0A975Q3J7-F1
#
_entry.id   AF-A0A975Q3J7-F1
#
_cell.length_a   1.000
_cell.length_b   1.000
_cell.length_c   1.000
_cell.angle_alpha   90.00
_cell.angle_beta   90.00
_cell.angle_gamma   90.00
#
_symmetry.space_group_name_H-M   'P 1'
#
loop_
_entity.id
_entity.type
_entity.pdbx_description
1 polymer ?
#
loop_
_entity_poly.entity_id
_entity_poly.type
_entity_poly.pdbx_seq_one_letter_code
_entity_poly.pdbx_strand_id
1 'polypeptide(L)' 'MADLTAEAVRISEPGLKRVPAPFPADHPHGDLLRRKGLTTWIDLHDAALAFGDSGPANCVQSMWRLRPIIDLLAALG' A
#
# COMPACT_ATOMS: atom_id res chain seq x y z
N MET A 1 -9.87 -1.07 -3.59
CA MET A 1 -8.49 -1.18 -4.15
C MET A 1 -8.32 -0.48 -5.50
N ALA A 2 -9.36 -0.33 -6.33
CA ALA A 2 -9.27 0.23 -7.68
C ALA A 2 -8.66 1.65 -7.76
N ASP A 3 -8.75 2.45 -6.71
CA ASP A 3 -8.28 3.85 -6.72
C ASP A 3 -6.76 4.00 -6.47
N LEU A 4 -6.12 2.97 -5.92
CA LEU A 4 -4.69 3.03 -5.58
C LEU A 4 -3.77 2.68 -6.75
N THR A 5 -4.25 1.86 -7.68
CA THR A 5 -3.51 1.52 -8.90
C THR A 5 -3.46 2.70 -9.89
N ALA A 6 -4.29 3.72 -9.71
CA ALA A 6 -4.32 4.90 -10.57
C ALA A 6 -3.12 5.86 -10.33
N GLU A 7 -2.51 5.85 -9.14
CA GLU A 7 -1.44 6.80 -8.76
C GLU A 7 -0.01 6.27 -8.95
N ALA A 8 0.19 5.21 -9.76
CA ALA A 8 1.47 4.51 -9.88
C ALA A 8 2.04 4.01 -8.52
N VAL A 9 1.13 3.69 -7.58
CA VAL A 9 1.48 3.06 -6.31
C VAL A 9 1.46 1.55 -6.49
N ARG A 10 2.62 0.92 -6.30
CA ARG A 10 2.73 -0.54 -6.35
C ARG A 10 2.36 -1.12 -5.00
N ILE A 11 1.46 -2.09 -4.99
CA ILE A 11 1.05 -2.81 -3.77
C ILE A 11 1.74 -4.17 -3.76
N SER A 12 2.12 -4.66 -2.58
CA SER A 12 2.72 -6.00 -2.46
C SER A 12 1.79 -7.07 -3.02
N GLU A 13 2.35 -8.20 -3.44
CA GLU A 13 1.55 -9.39 -3.77
C GLU A 13 1.06 -10.09 -2.49
N PRO A 14 0.00 -10.91 -2.55
CA PRO A 14 -0.42 -11.73 -1.43
C PRO A 14 0.69 -12.69 -0.96
N GLY A 15 0.84 -12.81 0.36
CA GLY A 15 1.86 -13.67 0.98
C GLY A 15 1.39 -15.10 1.27
N LEU A 16 0.11 -15.40 1.01
CA LEU A 16 -0.54 -16.69 1.24
C LEU A 16 -1.31 -17.13 -0.01
N LYS A 17 -1.24 -18.42 -0.34
CA LYS A 17 -1.95 -19.01 -1.48
C LYS A 17 -3.45 -19.19 -1.24
N ARG A 18 -3.88 -19.27 0.03
CA ARG A 18 -5.26 -19.58 0.45
C ARG A 18 -5.66 -18.66 1.60
N VAL A 19 -6.96 -18.49 1.79
CA VAL A 19 -7.48 -17.82 3.00
C VAL A 19 -7.04 -18.63 4.22
N PRO A 20 -6.40 -18.01 5.23
CA PRO A 20 -5.96 -18.70 6.43
C PRO A 20 -7.14 -19.10 7.31
N ALA A 21 -7.00 -20.21 8.02
CA ALA A 21 -7.92 -20.60 9.09
C ALA A 21 -7.92 -19.53 10.21
N PRO A 22 -9.04 -19.31 10.92
CA PRO A 22 -10.31 -20.05 10.85
C PRO A 22 -11.32 -19.50 9.81
N PHE A 23 -10.92 -18.59 8.92
CA PHE A 23 -11.85 -17.97 7.98
C PHE A 23 -12.26 -18.93 6.85
N PRO A 24 -13.52 -18.86 6.37
CA PRO A 24 -13.98 -19.66 5.24
C PRO A 24 -13.29 -19.25 3.94
N ALA A 25 -13.19 -20.18 2.99
CA ALA A 25 -12.44 -19.97 1.74
C ALA A 25 -13.01 -18.84 0.86
N ASP A 26 -14.30 -18.55 0.99
CA ASP A 26 -15.09 -17.54 0.28
C ASP A 26 -15.34 -16.27 1.10
N HIS A 27 -14.56 -16.05 2.17
CA HIS A 27 -14.69 -14.85 3.00
C HIS A 27 -14.68 -13.57 2.14
N PRO A 28 -15.58 -12.59 2.39
CA PRO A 28 -15.71 -11.38 1.58
C PRO A 28 -14.41 -10.56 1.50
N HIS A 29 -13.56 -10.66 2.52
CA HIS A 29 -12.23 -10.05 2.56
C HIS A 29 -11.09 -11.05 2.33
N GLY A 30 -11.34 -12.15 1.61
CA GLY A 30 -10.37 -13.22 1.37
C GLY A 30 -9.06 -12.73 0.75
N ASP A 31 -9.12 -11.74 -0.14
CA ASP A 31 -7.93 -11.13 -0.74
C ASP A 31 -7.07 -10.39 0.28
N LEU A 32 -7.68 -9.71 1.25
CA LEU A 32 -6.96 -9.06 2.33
C LEU A 32 -6.37 -10.11 3.29
N LEU A 33 -7.13 -11.15 3.63
CA LEU A 33 -6.67 -12.23 4.52
C LEU A 33 -5.50 -13.03 3.95
N ARG A 34 -5.32 -13.06 2.62
CA ARG A 34 -4.13 -13.67 1.98
C ARG A 34 -2.86 -12.83 2.14
N ARG A 35 -2.94 -11.62 2.70
CA ARG A 35 -1.82 -10.70 2.87
C ARG A 35 -1.32 -10.76 4.31
N LYS A 36 -0.02 -11.02 4.48
CA LYS A 36 0.65 -11.03 5.81
C LYS A 36 0.96 -9.62 6.34
N GLY A 37 0.62 -8.60 5.56
CA GLY A 37 0.89 -7.20 5.79
C GLY A 37 0.57 -6.42 4.51
N LEU A 38 0.38 -5.11 4.63
CA LEU A 38 0.18 -4.21 3.50
C LEU A 38 1.44 -3.38 3.30
N THR A 39 2.11 -3.55 2.16
CA THR A 39 3.27 -2.75 1.80
C THR A 39 3.00 -2.09 0.46
N THR A 40 3.33 -0.81 0.36
CA THR A 40 3.16 -0.02 -0.85
C THR A 40 4.43 0.75 -1.17
N TRP A 41 4.69 0.95 -2.46
CA TRP A 41 5.86 1.65 -2.96
C TRP A 41 5.45 2.69 -3.99
N ILE A 42 6.20 3.79 -3.97
CA ILE A 42 6.26 4.75 -5.07
C ILE A 42 7.64 4.57 -5.68
N ASP A 43 7.68 4.08 -6.91
CA ASP A 43 8.93 3.85 -7.62
C ASP A 43 9.43 5.20 -8.18
N LEU A 44 10.34 5.84 -7.45
CA LEU A 44 11.05 7.05 -7.90
C LEU A 44 12.25 6.64 -8.75
N HIS A 45 12.34 7.20 -9.95
CA HIS A 45 13.40 6.86 -10.91
C HIS A 45 14.64 7.75 -10.77
N ASP A 46 14.53 8.84 -10.00
CA ASP A 46 15.64 9.74 -9.68
C ASP A 46 15.85 9.80 -8.17
N ALA A 47 16.98 9.25 -7.73
CA ALA A 47 17.36 9.25 -6.32
C ALA A 47 17.70 10.64 -5.79
N ALA A 48 18.08 11.60 -6.66
CA ALA A 48 18.40 12.97 -6.25
C ALA A 48 17.23 13.65 -5.53
N LEU A 49 15.99 13.23 -5.84
CA LEU A 49 14.78 13.71 -5.16
C LEU A 49 14.77 13.47 -3.65
N ALA A 50 15.49 12.46 -3.16
CA ALA A 50 15.55 12.12 -1.74
C ALA A 50 16.67 12.84 -0.97
N PHE A 51 17.55 13.60 -1.65
CA PHE A 51 18.74 14.20 -1.07
C PHE A 51 18.71 15.74 -1.14
N GLY A 52 19.67 16.37 -0.43
CA GLY A 52 19.82 17.82 -0.36
C GLY A 52 18.73 18.51 0.48
N ASP A 53 18.75 19.84 0.49
CA ASP A 53 17.88 20.66 1.35
C ASP A 53 16.38 20.45 1.07
N SER A 54 16.03 20.08 -0.17
CA SER A 54 14.64 19.78 -0.57
C SER A 54 14.23 18.32 -0.33
N GLY A 55 15.18 17.42 -0.05
CA GLY A 55 14.92 15.99 0.13
C GLY A 55 13.81 15.69 1.15
N PRO A 56 13.85 16.26 2.37
CA PRO A 56 12.79 16.04 3.35
C PRO A 56 11.39 16.44 2.85
N ALA A 57 11.26 17.57 2.16
CA ALA A 57 9.97 18.04 1.63
C ALA A 57 9.44 17.12 0.52
N ASN A 58 10.33 16.66 -0.38
CA ASN A 58 9.99 15.71 -1.45
C ASN A 58 9.53 14.36 -0.90
N CYS A 59 10.17 13.88 0.17
CA CYS A 59 9.76 12.65 0.87
C CYS A 59 8.36 12.79 1.48
N VAL A 60 8.09 13.90 2.15
CA VAL A 60 6.76 14.17 2.72
C VAL A 60 5.70 14.25 1.62
N GLN A 61 5.95 14.96 0.52
CA GLN A 61 5.03 15.04 -0.61
C GLN A 61 4.77 13.66 -1.22
N SER A 62 5.80 12.82 -1.34
CA SER A 62 5.65 11.44 -1.82
C SER A 62 4.80 10.60 -0.87
N MET A 63 5.00 10.75 0.45
CA MET A 63 4.18 10.06 1.46
C MET A 63 2.71 10.45 1.37
N TRP A 64 2.38 11.72 1.08
CA TRP A 64 0.99 12.17 0.94
C TRP A 64 0.22 11.47 -0.19
N ARG A 65 0.90 10.98 -1.23
CA ARG A 65 0.26 10.15 -2.28
C ARG A 65 -0.25 8.81 -1.76
N LEU A 66 0.26 8.34 -0.62
CA LEU A 66 -0.22 7.12 0.04
C LEU A 66 -1.43 7.38 0.95
N ARG A 67 -1.92 8.61 1.03
CA ARG A 67 -3.04 8.99 1.89
C ARG A 67 -4.30 8.13 1.71
N PRO A 68 -4.71 7.74 0.49
CA PRO A 68 -5.91 6.92 0.33
C PRO A 68 -5.80 5.52 0.98
N ILE A 69 -4.58 4.95 1.12
CA ILE A 69 -4.38 3.71 1.90
C ILE A 69 -4.61 3.96 3.38
N ILE A 70 -4.08 5.07 3.90
CA ILE A 70 -4.21 5.42 5.32
C ILE A 70 -5.69 5.62 5.67
N ASP A 71 -6.42 6.37 4.83
CA ASP A 71 -7.86 6.60 5.06
C ASP A 71 -8.67 5.31 4.93
N LEU A 72 -8.35 4.44 3.96
CA LEU A 72 -8.98 3.12 3.85
C LEU A 72 -8.76 2.27 5.11
N LEU A 73 -7.53 2.22 5.62
CA LEU A 73 -7.22 1.45 6.83
C LEU A 73 -7.88 2.04 8.07
N ALA A 74 -7.93 3.38 8.18
CA ALA A 74 -8.60 4.06 9.28
C ALA A 74 -10.12 3.77 9.31
N ALA A 75 -10.75 3.62 8.15
CA ALA A 75 -12.18 3.27 8.05
C ALA A 75 -12.51 1.80 8.38
N LEU A 76 -11.50 0.94 8.60
CA LEU A 76 -11.69 -0.46 9.01
C LEU A 76 -11.73 -0.65 10.54
N GLY A 77 -11.44 0.39 11.32
CA GLY A 77 -11.58 0.43 12.78
C GLY A 77 -12.90 1.03 13.21
#